data_AF-A0A3N9TT24-F1
#
_entry.id   AF-A0A3N9TT24-F1
#
_cell.length_a   1.000
_cell.length_b   1.000
_cell.length_c   1.000
_cell.angle_alpha   90.00
_cell.angle_beta   90.00
_cell.angle_gamma   90.00
#
_symmetry.space_group_name_H-M   'P 1'
#
loop_
_entity.id
_entity.type
_entity.pdbx_description
1 polymer ?
#
loop_
_entity_poly.entity_id
_entity_poly.type
_entity_poly.pdbx_seq_one_letter_code
_entity_poly.pdbx_strand_id
1 'polypeptide(L)'
;MSKCKEAEHLLFKYNALLLSLPKRSMPRRTKENELRLTKKISEEPAYIEIRQITSAINGLNSDQREVLLAKYVTWRKRTNIEVYMSIGWSESHYYRLKKAALEAFLVAYEAECSQEKLVFM
;
A
#
# COMPACT_ATOMS: atom_id res chain seq x y z
N MET A 1 12.19 -11.36 -12.17
CA MET A 1 11.55 -11.63 -10.85
C MET A 1 10.14 -12.15 -11.10
N SER A 2 9.58 -12.99 -10.22
CA SER A 2 8.15 -13.37 -10.32
C SER A 2 7.28 -12.15 -9.94
N LYS A 3 6.17 -11.90 -10.66
CA LYS A 3 5.25 -10.78 -10.41
C LYS A 3 4.82 -10.69 -8.94
N CYS A 4 4.58 -11.83 -8.29
CA CYS A 4 4.25 -11.87 -6.88
C CYS A 4 5.36 -11.35 -5.97
N LYS A 5 6.65 -11.63 -6.28
CA LYS A 5 7.79 -11.14 -5.49
C LYS A 5 7.95 -9.63 -5.60
N GLU A 6 7.64 -9.08 -6.77
CA GLU A 6 7.66 -7.64 -7.01
C GLU A 6 6.56 -6.93 -6.24
N ALA A 7 5.32 -7.45 -6.30
CA ALA A 7 4.21 -6.97 -5.48
C ALA A 7 4.54 -7.01 -3.97
N GLU A 8 5.13 -8.12 -3.48
CA GLU A 8 5.56 -8.22 -2.09
C GLU A 8 6.62 -7.16 -1.73
N HIS A 9 7.59 -6.92 -2.62
CA HIS A 9 8.61 -5.90 -2.40
C HIS A 9 8.00 -4.49 -2.27
N LEU A 10 7.06 -4.14 -3.15
CA LEU A 10 6.33 -2.86 -3.09
C LEU A 10 5.56 -2.71 -1.77
N LEU A 11 4.86 -3.76 -1.32
CA LEU A 11 4.13 -3.72 -0.05
C LEU A 11 5.06 -3.61 1.17
N PHE A 12 6.24 -4.23 1.14
CA PHE A 12 7.23 -4.04 2.19
C PHE A 12 7.82 -2.63 2.19
N LYS A 13 8.09 -2.08 1.00
CA LYS A 13 8.54 -0.69 0.83
C LYS A 13 7.49 0.28 1.36
N TYR A 14 6.22 0.07 1.03
CA TYR A 14 5.09 0.86 1.54
C TYR A 14 5.07 0.95 3.06
N ASN A 15 5.20 -0.18 3.77
CA ASN A 15 5.28 -0.14 5.22
C ASN A 15 6.50 0.61 5.75
N ALA A 16 7.66 0.46 5.10
CA ALA A 16 8.86 1.18 5.49
C ALA A 16 8.68 2.69 5.31
N LEU A 17 8.06 3.11 4.21
CA LEU A 17 7.71 4.51 3.94
C LEU A 17 6.73 5.05 4.98
N LEU A 18 5.68 4.29 5.34
CA LEU A 18 4.74 4.70 6.38
C LEU A 18 5.42 4.89 7.74
N LEU A 19 6.42 4.06 8.08
CA LEU A 19 7.18 4.17 9.32
C LEU A 19 8.21 5.30 9.31
N SER A 20 8.72 5.68 8.13
CA SER A 20 9.69 6.77 7.99
C SER A 20 9.04 8.15 7.95
N LEU A 21 7.71 8.23 7.79
CA LEU A 21 6.99 9.50 7.87
C LEU A 21 7.26 10.18 9.23
N PRO A 22 7.56 11.49 9.25
CA PRO A 22 7.85 12.20 10.49
C PRO A 22 6.65 12.07 11.44
N LYS A 23 6.90 11.52 12.64
CA LYS A 23 5.94 11.54 13.74
C LYS A 23 5.73 13.00 14.13
N ARG A 24 4.67 13.62 13.61
CA ARG A 24 4.43 15.07 13.69
C ARG A 24 4.64 15.60 15.11
N SER A 25 5.61 16.49 15.32
CA SER A 25 5.40 17.63 16.22
C SER A 25 4.71 18.70 15.38
N MET A 26 3.42 18.93 15.62
CA MET A 26 2.61 19.83 14.78
C MET A 26 3.04 21.28 14.99
N PRO A 27 3.42 22.02 13.94
CA PRO A 27 3.43 23.48 13.98
C PRO A 27 2.00 24.00 14.21
N ARG A 28 1.84 25.19 14.80
CA ARG A 28 0.51 25.80 15.03
C ARG A 28 -0.30 25.83 13.73
N ARG A 29 -1.53 25.29 13.78
CA ARG A 29 -2.49 25.29 12.66
C ARG A 29 -2.89 26.71 12.28
N THR A 30 -2.29 27.23 11.21
CA THR A 30 -2.82 28.35 10.43
C THR A 30 -3.15 27.85 9.02
N LYS A 31 -4.24 28.33 8.42
CA LYS A 31 -4.74 27.87 7.10
C LYS A 31 -3.66 27.89 6.01
N GLU A 32 -2.82 28.92 6.00
CA GLU A 32 -1.74 29.07 5.02
C GLU A 32 -0.59 28.06 5.24
N ASN A 33 -0.24 27.78 6.50
CA ASN A 33 0.74 26.76 6.84
C ASN A 33 0.21 25.36 6.52
N GLU A 34 -1.07 25.09 6.75
CA GLU A 34 -1.69 23.82 6.35
C GLU A 34 -1.65 23.62 4.83
N LEU A 35 -1.97 24.65 4.05
CA LEU A 35 -1.91 24.61 2.58
C LEU A 35 -0.49 24.45 2.03
N ARG A 36 0.50 25.17 2.57
CA ARG A 36 1.90 25.02 2.14
C ARG A 36 2.51 23.69 2.54
N LEU A 37 2.17 23.22 3.75
CA LEU A 37 2.66 21.95 4.27
C LEU A 37 2.05 20.79 3.48
N THR A 38 0.74 20.84 3.19
CA THR A 38 0.08 19.82 2.35
C THR A 38 0.63 19.80 0.93
N LYS A 39 0.90 20.96 0.32
CA LYS A 39 1.45 21.04 -1.03
C LYS A 39 2.88 20.53 -1.15
N LYS A 40 3.78 20.92 -0.22
CA LYS A 40 5.14 20.36 -0.16
C LYS A 40 5.15 18.86 0.11
N ILE A 41 4.28 18.40 1.02
CA ILE A 41 4.14 16.99 1.35
C ILE A 41 3.60 16.19 0.17
N SER A 42 2.63 16.72 -0.60
CA SER A 42 2.07 16.00 -1.76
C SER A 42 3.04 15.84 -2.92
N GLU A 43 4.06 16.71 -3.00
CA GLU A 43 5.10 16.68 -4.03
C GLU A 43 6.30 15.81 -3.64
N GLU A 44 6.37 15.32 -2.39
CA GLU A 44 7.44 14.41 -1.98
C GLU A 44 7.27 13.04 -2.66
N PRO A 45 8.33 12.49 -3.29
CA PRO A 45 8.27 11.19 -3.98
C PRO A 45 7.73 10.05 -3.09
N ALA A 46 8.04 10.08 -1.80
CA ALA A 46 7.55 9.11 -0.83
C ALA A 46 6.02 9.15 -0.67
N TYR A 47 5.42 10.34 -0.65
CA TYR A 47 3.97 10.51 -0.52
C TYR A 47 3.24 10.14 -1.81
N ILE A 48 3.81 10.46 -2.97
CA ILE A 48 3.29 10.02 -4.27
C ILE A 48 3.25 8.48 -4.31
N GLU A 49 4.34 7.82 -3.91
CA GLU A 49 4.42 6.36 -3.89
C GLU A 49 3.44 5.75 -2.88
N ILE A 50 3.33 6.31 -1.67
CA ILE A 50 2.30 5.91 -0.69
C ILE A 50 0.90 6.04 -1.29
N ARG A 51 0.60 7.14 -1.98
CA ARG A 51 -0.71 7.39 -2.62
C ARG A 51 -1.00 6.36 -3.70
N GLN A 52 -0.04 6.08 -4.59
CA GLN A 52 -0.20 5.09 -5.67
C GLN A 52 -0.44 3.68 -5.11
N ILE A 53 0.35 3.26 -4.12
CA ILE A 53 0.17 1.94 -3.48
C ILE A 53 -1.17 1.88 -2.75
N THR A 54 -1.56 2.96 -2.06
CA THR A 54 -2.86 3.03 -1.36
C THR A 54 -4.02 2.93 -2.35
N SER A 55 -3.95 3.66 -3.47
CA SER A 55 -4.98 3.62 -4.52
C SER A 55 -5.09 2.21 -5.13
N ALA A 56 -3.95 1.60 -5.45
CA ALA A 56 -3.90 0.23 -5.97
C ALA A 56 -4.54 -0.79 -5.02
N ILE A 57 -4.26 -0.70 -3.70
CA ILE A 57 -4.92 -1.55 -2.67
C ILE A 57 -6.43 -1.28 -2.63
N ASN A 58 -6.84 -0.01 -2.75
CA ASN A 58 -8.24 0.39 -2.75
C ASN A 58 -9.00 0.03 -4.05
N GLY A 59 -8.29 -0.30 -5.13
CA GLY A 59 -8.88 -0.85 -6.36
C GLY A 59 -9.19 -2.34 -6.26
N LEU A 60 -8.67 -3.05 -5.25
CA LEU A 60 -8.90 -4.48 -5.08
C LEU A 60 -10.29 -4.76 -4.52
N ASN A 61 -10.80 -5.97 -4.81
CA ASN A 61 -12.01 -6.48 -4.17
C ASN A 61 -11.79 -6.72 -2.66
N SER A 62 -12.89 -6.92 -1.92
CA SER A 62 -12.87 -7.01 -0.45
C SER A 62 -11.90 -8.09 0.04
N ASP A 63 -12.02 -9.32 -0.48
CA ASP A 63 -11.25 -10.47 0.00
C ASP A 63 -9.75 -10.32 -0.32
N GLN A 64 -9.43 -9.83 -1.53
CA GLN A 64 -8.06 -9.54 -1.93
C GLN A 64 -7.43 -8.47 -1.03
N ARG A 65 -8.18 -7.39 -0.76
CA ARG A 65 -7.72 -6.31 0.11
C ARG A 65 -7.48 -6.81 1.52
N GLU A 66 -8.41 -7.60 2.07
CA GLU A 66 -8.29 -8.17 3.41
C GLU A 66 -7.01 -8.99 3.56
N VAL A 67 -6.68 -9.84 2.59
CA VAL A 67 -5.42 -10.61 2.60
C VAL A 67 -4.20 -9.70 2.64
N LEU A 68 -4.16 -8.70 1.76
CA LEU A 68 -2.98 -7.84 1.67
C LEU A 68 -2.81 -6.99 2.92
N LEU A 69 -3.90 -6.46 3.47
CA LEU A 69 -3.87 -5.68 4.70
C LEU A 69 -3.44 -6.55 5.89
N ALA A 70 -4.07 -7.73 6.07
CA ALA A 70 -3.78 -8.60 7.19
C ALA A 70 -2.36 -9.20 7.16
N LYS A 71 -1.78 -9.39 5.97
CA LYS A 71 -0.45 -9.97 5.81
C LYS A 71 0.66 -8.93 5.79
N TYR A 72 0.47 -7.85 5.05
CA TYR A 72 1.52 -6.87 4.77
C TYR A 72 1.29 -5.60 5.56
N VAL A 73 0.10 -5.01 5.55
CA VAL A 73 -0.15 -3.68 6.16
C VAL A 73 -0.52 -3.81 7.64
N THR A 74 0.41 -4.35 8.42
CA THR A 74 0.26 -4.49 9.88
C THR A 74 1.55 -4.11 10.58
N TRP A 75 1.42 -3.55 11.79
CA TRP A 75 2.57 -3.22 12.63
C TRP A 75 3.42 -4.44 13.00
N ARG A 76 2.81 -5.62 13.10
CA ARG A 76 3.51 -6.87 13.38
C ARG A 76 3.57 -7.72 12.11
N LYS A 77 4.76 -8.25 11.79
CA LYS A 77 4.89 -9.25 10.74
C LYS A 77 4.16 -10.51 11.18
N ARG A 78 3.14 -10.92 10.42
CA ARG A 78 2.39 -12.15 10.67
C ARG A 78 2.82 -13.23 9.68
N THR A 79 2.87 -14.49 10.10
CA THR A 79 3.06 -15.64 9.20
C THR A 79 1.81 -15.86 8.35
N ASN A 80 1.92 -16.63 7.26
CA ASN A 80 0.74 -16.97 6.46
C ASN A 80 -0.30 -17.74 7.29
N ILE A 81 0.19 -18.64 8.16
CA ILE A 81 -0.62 -19.45 9.07
C ILE A 81 -1.44 -18.56 10.01
N GLU A 82 -0.79 -17.61 10.68
CA GLU A 82 -1.47 -16.68 11.56
C GLU A 82 -2.57 -15.90 10.84
N VAL A 83 -2.31 -15.47 9.59
CA VAL A 83 -3.26 -14.68 8.81
C VAL A 83 -4.50 -15.51 8.47
N TYR A 84 -4.35 -16.65 7.78
CA TYR A 84 -5.53 -17.42 7.36
C TYR A 84 -6.29 -18.01 8.55
N MET A 85 -5.61 -18.36 9.63
CA MET A 85 -6.28 -18.81 10.86
C MET A 85 -7.11 -17.70 11.50
N SER A 86 -6.61 -16.46 11.51
CA SER A 86 -7.37 -15.34 12.09
C SER A 86 -8.58 -14.89 11.27
N ILE A 87 -8.52 -15.07 9.94
CA ILE A 87 -9.63 -14.73 9.04
C ILE A 87 -10.65 -15.90 8.96
N GLY A 88 -10.26 -17.11 9.39
CA GLY A 88 -11.12 -18.29 9.36
C GLY A 88 -11.14 -19.00 8.01
N TRP A 89 -10.05 -18.90 7.24
CA TRP A 89 -9.95 -19.52 5.91
C TRP A 89 -9.09 -20.76 5.91
N SER A 90 -9.37 -21.66 4.96
CA SER A 90 -8.49 -22.79 4.67
C SER A 90 -7.17 -22.32 4.05
N GLU A 91 -6.10 -23.07 4.31
CA GLU A 91 -4.76 -22.79 3.78
C GLU A 91 -4.77 -22.70 2.24
N SER A 92 -5.39 -23.67 1.56
CA SER A 92 -5.44 -23.70 0.10
C SER A 92 -6.20 -22.51 -0.49
N HIS A 93 -7.32 -22.11 0.15
CA HIS A 93 -8.07 -20.93 -0.27
C HIS A 93 -7.22 -19.67 -0.11
N TYR A 94 -6.58 -19.50 1.05
CA TYR A 94 -5.69 -18.38 1.32
C TYR A 94 -4.56 -18.25 0.30
N TYR A 95 -3.83 -19.32 -0.03
CA TYR A 95 -2.71 -19.22 -0.98
C TYR A 95 -3.15 -18.86 -2.39
N ARG A 96 -4.29 -19.39 -2.86
CA ARG A 96 -4.87 -19.03 -4.16
C ARG A 96 -5.26 -17.57 -4.20
N LEU A 97 -5.97 -17.10 -3.17
CA LEU A 97 -6.44 -15.72 -3.09
C LEU A 97 -5.27 -14.75 -2.89
N LYS A 98 -4.27 -15.09 -2.06
CA LYS A 98 -3.04 -14.30 -1.90
C LYS A 98 -2.33 -14.10 -3.23
N LYS A 99 -2.15 -15.16 -4.01
CA LYS A 99 -1.52 -15.07 -5.33
C LYS A 99 -2.32 -14.13 -6.24
N ALA A 100 -3.64 -14.33 -6.34
CA ALA A 100 -4.51 -13.48 -7.15
C ALA A 100 -4.50 -12.02 -6.70
N ALA A 101 -4.48 -11.76 -5.38
CA ALA A 101 -4.42 -10.43 -4.81
C ALA A 101 -3.10 -9.71 -5.14
N LEU A 102 -1.96 -10.40 -5.06
CA LEU A 102 -0.66 -9.84 -5.42
C LEU A 102 -0.56 -9.50 -6.92
N GLU A 103 -1.09 -10.37 -7.77
CA GLU A 103 -1.13 -10.13 -9.22
C GLU A 103 -2.06 -8.96 -9.58
N ALA A 104 -3.26 -8.92 -8.99
CA ALA A 104 -4.21 -7.82 -9.19
C ALA A 104 -3.67 -6.48 -8.67
N PHE A 105 -3.00 -6.50 -7.51
CA PHE A 105 -2.36 -5.32 -6.95
C PHE A 105 -1.29 -4.75 -7.87
N LEU A 106 -0.41 -5.61 -8.42
CA LEU A 106 0.66 -5.14 -9.31
C LEU A 106 0.09 -4.47 -10.56
N VAL A 107 -0.94 -5.07 -11.16
CA VAL A 107 -1.64 -4.49 -12.32
C VAL A 107 -2.27 -3.14 -11.98
N ALA A 108 -2.94 -3.04 -10.83
CA ALA A 108 -3.53 -1.77 -10.38
C ALA A 108 -2.47 -0.70 -10.13
N TYR A 109 -1.33 -1.07 -9.53
CA TYR A 109 -0.22 -0.17 -9.27
C TYR A 109 0.44 0.33 -10.57
N GLU A 110 0.67 -0.56 -11.54
CA GLU A 110 1.20 -0.19 -12.86
C GLU A 110 0.28 0.79 -13.60
N ALA A 111 -1.04 0.63 -13.46
CA ALA A 111 -2.03 1.56 -14.01
C ALA A 111 -1.92 2.95 -13.34
N GLU A 112 -1.83 3.01 -12.01
CA GLU A 112 -1.65 4.26 -11.25
C GLU A 112 -0.35 4.99 -11.63
N CYS A 113 0.77 4.27 -11.75
CA CYS A 113 2.04 4.85 -12.20
C CYS A 113 1.97 5.40 -13.63
N SER A 114 1.17 4.78 -14.50
CA SER A 114 1.00 5.22 -15.89
C SER A 114 0.14 6.48 -16.00
N GLN A 115 -0.91 6.60 -15.16
CA GLN A 115 -1.74 7.80 -15.08
C GLN A 115 -0.94 9.03 -14.59
N GLU A 116 -0.08 8.86 -13.58
CA GLU A 116 0.72 9.98 -13.05
C GLU A 116 1.69 10.53 -14.12
N LYS A 117 2.27 9.68 -14.96
CA LYS A 117 3.16 10.11 -16.07
C LYS A 117 2.46 10.98 -17.11
N LEU A 118 1.15 10.79 -17.30
CA LEU A 118 0.36 11.59 -18.24
C LEU A 118 -0.06 12.95 -17.67
N VAL A 119 -0.11 13.09 -16.34
CA VAL A 119 -0.50 14.33 -15.65
C VAL A 119 0.66 15.33 -15.55
N PHE A 120 1.91 14.86 -15.62
CA PHE A 120 3.12 15.69 -15.51
C PHE A 120 3.91 15.88 -16.82
N MET A 121 3.35 15.48 -17.98
CA MET A 121 3.83 15.88 -19.32
C MET A 121 3.11 17.14 -19.80
#